data_AF-A0A7V4DDU5-F1
#
_entry.id   AF-A0A7V4DDU5-F1
#
_cell.length_a   1.000
_cell.length_b   1.000
_cell.length_c   1.000
_cell.angle_alpha   90.00
_cell.angle_beta   90.00
_cell.angle_gamma   90.00
#
_symmetry.space_group_name_H-M   'P 1'
#
loop_
_entity.id
_entity.type
_entity.pdbx_description
1 polymer ?
#
loop_
_entity_poly.entity_id
_entity_poly.type
_entity_poly.pdbx_seq_one_letter_code
_entity_poly.pdbx_strand_id
1 'polypeptide(L)' 'MTEVRIGQGESLDEALRRFRKKCQRNGIISEMKRHEHYEKPSERRRKREQARRRKKR' A
#
# COMPACT_ATOMS: atom_id res chain seq x y z
N MET A 1 -7.43 3.20 6.91
CA MET A 1 -6.68 3.93 7.94
C MET A 1 -5.85 2.94 8.76
N THR A 2 -4.61 3.26 9.12
CA THR A 2 -3.71 2.38 9.89
C THR A 2 -3.33 3.06 11.20
N GLU A 3 -3.61 2.42 12.33
CA GLU A 3 -3.17 2.87 13.67
C GLU A 3 -2.11 1.92 14.22
N VAL A 4 -1.09 2.43 14.89
CA VAL A 4 -0.12 1.67 15.68
C VAL A 4 -0.01 2.34 17.04
N ARG A 5 -0.33 1.60 18.11
CA ARG A 5 -0.15 2.05 19.49
C ARG A 5 1.24 1.65 19.95
N ILE A 6 1.94 2.58 20.61
CA ILE A 6 3.30 2.38 21.13
C ILE A 6 3.17 1.85 22.56
N GLY A 7 3.84 0.73 22.86
CA GLY A 7 3.89 0.17 24.22
C GLY A 7 4.94 0.88 25.09
N GLN A 8 4.82 0.78 26.42
CA GLN A 8 5.86 1.27 27.33
C GLN A 8 7.14 0.45 27.13
N GLY A 9 8.23 1.13 26.72
CA GLY A 9 9.53 0.51 26.45
C GLY A 9 9.88 0.33 24.97
N GLU A 10 8.98 0.67 24.03
CA GLU A 10 9.31 0.64 22.60
C GLU A 10 10.03 1.91 22.15
N SER A 11 11.06 1.72 21.32
CA SER A 11 11.71 2.83 20.64
C SER A 11 10.83 3.37 19.50
N LEU A 12 10.81 4.69 19.33
CA LEU A 12 10.04 5.36 18.26
C LEU A 12 10.32 4.76 16.87
N ASP A 13 11.57 4.37 16.61
CA ASP A 13 11.98 3.81 15.32
C ASP A 13 11.31 2.45 15.03
N GLU A 14 11.13 1.60 16.04
CA GLU A 14 10.45 0.31 15.90
C GLU A 14 8.95 0.47 15.66
N ALA A 15 8.33 1.47 16.30
CA ALA A 15 6.95 1.85 16.03
C ALA A 15 6.77 2.34 14.58
N LEU A 16 7.67 3.21 14.09
CA LEU A 16 7.67 3.68 12.71
C LEU A 16 7.87 2.54 11.70
N ARG A 17 8.75 1.58 12.00
CA ARG A 17 8.98 0.42 11.14
C ARG A 17 7.74 -0.47 11.02
N ARG A 18 7.03 -0.71 12.13
CA ARG A 18 5.75 -1.45 12.12
C ARG A 18 4.65 -0.69 11.41
N PHE A 19 4.58 0.63 11.61
CA PHE A 19 3.64 1.49 10.89
C PHE A 19 3.87 1.43 9.38
N ARG A 20 5.11 1.59 8.91
CA ARG A 20 5.45 1.45 7.48
C ARG A 20 5.05 0.09 6.91
N LYS A 21 5.34 -1.01 7.62
CA LYS A 21 4.89 -2.36 7.21
C LYS A 21 3.36 -2.47 7.14
N LYS A 22 2.64 -1.89 8.11
CA LYS A 22 1.17 -1.89 8.15
C LYS A 22 0.57 -1.07 7.00
N CYS A 23 1.13 0.09 6.69
CA CYS A 23 0.76 0.91 5.54
C CYS A 23 0.99 0.19 4.20
N GLN A 24 2.11 -0.51 4.06
CA GLN A 24 2.42 -1.30 2.87
C GLN A 24 1.45 -2.47 2.71
N ARG A 25 1.15 -3.21 3.80
CA ARG A 25 0.19 -4.33 3.78
C ARG A 25 -1.22 -3.87 3.44
N ASN A 26 -1.64 -2.73 3.97
CA ASN A 26 -2.95 -2.16 3.68
C ASN A 26 -3.02 -1.50 2.29
N GLY A 27 -1.92 -1.45 1.54
CA GLY A 27 -1.92 -0.94 0.17
C GLY A 27 -2.19 0.55 0.03
N ILE A 28 -2.12 1.32 1.12
CA ILE A 28 -2.45 2.76 1.15
C ILE A 28 -1.61 3.54 0.14
N ILE A 29 -0.32 3.22 0.06
CA ILE A 29 0.60 3.86 -0.90
C ILE A 29 0.25 3.51 -2.35
N SER A 30 -0.19 2.28 -2.61
CA SER A 30 -0.62 1.86 -3.95
C SER A 30 -1.96 2.48 -4.35
N GLU A 31 -2.84 2.70 -3.39
CA GLU A 31 -4.13 3.35 -3.61
C GLU A 31 -3.98 4.84 -3.88
N MET A 32 -3.14 5.54 -3.09
CA MET A 32 -2.74 6.92 -3.38
C MET A 32 -2.28 7.05 -4.83
N LYS A 33 -1.30 6.23 -5.25
CA LYS A 33 -0.76 6.27 -6.62
C LYS A 33 -1.78 6.00 -7.71
N ARG A 34 -2.81 5.20 -7.41
CA ARG A 34 -3.89 4.90 -8.36
C ARG A 34 -4.89 6.05 -8.48
N HIS A 35 -4.98 6.91 -7.47
CA HIS A 35 -5.92 8.03 -7.42
C HIS A 35 -5.26 9.39 -7.69
N GLU A 36 -3.93 9.46 -7.85
CA GLU A 36 -3.20 10.69 -8.20
C GLU A 36 -3.71 11.34 -9.50
N HIS A 37 -4.15 10.55 -10.47
CA HIS A 37 -4.71 11.05 -11.73
C HIS A 37 -5.88 10.18 -12.19
N TYR A 38 -6.80 10.78 -12.95
CA TYR A 38 -7.88 10.02 -13.57
C TYR A 38 -7.32 9.04 -14.58
N GLU A 39 -7.68 7.78 -14.40
CA GLU A 39 -7.34 6.71 -15.33
C GLU A 39 -8.61 6.23 -16.03
N LYS A 40 -8.59 6.22 -17.37
CA LYS A 40 -9.73 5.70 -18.14
C LYS A 40 -10.02 4.25 -17.72
N PRO A 41 -11.30 3.83 -17.68
CA PRO A 41 -11.68 2.49 -17.24
C PRO A 41 -10.97 1.36 -18.01
N SER A 42 -10.69 1.57 -19.30
CA SER A 42 -9.94 0.66 -20.17
C SER A 42 -8.49 0.47 -19.71
N GLU A 43 -7.75 1.56 -19.49
CA GLU A 43 -6.37 1.55 -19.00
C GLU A 43 -6.27 0.88 -17.62
N ARG A 44 -7.21 1.18 -16.73
CA ARG A 44 -7.31 0.54 -15.41
C ARG A 44 -7.50 -0.98 -15.52
N ARG A 45 -8.33 -1.46 -16.46
CA ARG A 45 -8.53 -2.89 -16.72
C ARG A 45 -7.24 -3.54 -17.26
N ARG A 46 -6.59 -2.88 -18.23
CA ARG A 46 -5.33 -3.35 -18.84
C ARG A 46 -4.20 -3.48 -17.80
N LYS A 47 -3.99 -2.47 -16.94
CA LYS A 47 -2.98 -2.52 -15.87
C LYS A 47 -3.28 -3.62 -14.85
N ARG A 48 -4.54 -3.82 -14.47
CA ARG A 48 -4.94 -4.92 -13.56
C ARG A 48 -4.60 -6.29 -14.15
N GLU A 49 -4.86 -6.51 -15.43
CA GLU A 49 -4.56 -7.78 -16.09
C GLU A 49 -3.04 -8.01 -16.19
N GLN A 50 -2.26 -7.00 -16.58
CA GLN A 50 -0.80 -7.09 -16.59
C GLN A 50 -0.23 -7.41 -15.20
N ALA A 51 -0.76 -6.77 -14.15
CA ALA A 51 -0.34 -7.06 -12.78
C ALA A 51 -0.65 -8.52 -12.37
N ARG A 52 -1.79 -9.07 -12.79
CA ARG A 52 -2.12 -10.49 -12.57
C ARG A 52 -1.19 -11.43 -13.34
N ARG A 53 -0.89 -11.13 -14.61
CA ARG A 53 0.04 -11.92 -15.43
C ARG A 53 1.45 -11.94 -14.85
N ARG A 54 1.94 -10.80 -14.35
CA ARG A 54 3.25 -10.69 -13.68
C ARG A 54 3.34 -11.50 -12.38
N LYS A 55 2.25 -11.65 -11.64
CA LYS A 55 2.21 -12.47 -10.41
C LYS A 55 2.12 -13.99 -10.68
N LYS A 56 1.78 -14.39 -11.91
CA LYS A 56 1.63 -15.80 -12.30
C LYS A 56 2.94 -16.38 -12.86
N ARG A 57 3.91 -15.54 -13.20
CA ARG A 57 5.28 -15.95 -13.57
C ARG A 57 6.12 -15.95 -12.30
#